data_AF-A0A928DYS0-F1
#
_entry.id   AF-A0A928DYS0-F1
#
_cell.length_a   1.000
_cell.length_b   1.000
_cell.length_c   1.000
_cell.angle_alpha   90.00
_cell.angle_beta   90.00
_cell.angle_gamma   90.00
#
_symmetry.space_group_name_H-M   'P 1'
#
loop_
_entity.id
_entity.type
_entity.pdbx_description
1 polymer ?
#
loop_
_entity_poly.entity_id
_entity_poly.type
_entity_poly.pdbx_seq_one_letter_code
_entity_poly.pdbx_strand_id
1 'polypeptide(L)'
;MKHSPIAFLFLLFSAFMSLAFAEAQVAENTVLRGSYSNSQYVFESTGKGRVAFLGGSITEMDGYRPMICEYLQKKFPKTEFDFVAAGISSTCSDTGAFRLESHVLSRGP
;
A
#
# COMPACT_ATOMS: atom_id res chain seq x y z
N MET A 1 35.45 -12.24 39.24
CA MET A 1 34.06 -12.44 38.77
C MET A 1 34.14 -13.23 37.47
N LYS A 2 33.85 -14.54 37.49
CA LYS A 2 33.91 -15.39 36.29
C LYS A 2 32.51 -15.45 35.68
N HIS A 3 32.29 -14.77 34.55
CA HIS A 3 31.02 -14.87 33.83
C HIS A 3 30.89 -16.29 33.24
N SER A 4 29.80 -17.00 33.57
CA SER A 4 29.56 -18.35 33.09
C SER A 4 29.18 -18.33 31.60
N PRO A 5 29.89 -19.06 30.72
CA PRO A 5 29.61 -19.07 29.28
C PRO A 5 28.22 -19.63 28.94
N ILE A 6 27.66 -20.44 29.83
CA ILE A 6 26.32 -21.02 29.69
C ILE A 6 25.23 -19.94 29.75
N ALA A 7 25.41 -18.92 30.58
CA ALA A 7 24.46 -17.80 30.67
C ALA A 7 24.43 -16.97 29.38
N PHE A 8 25.57 -16.84 28.71
CA PHE A 8 25.70 -16.10 27.45
C PHE A 8 25.03 -16.85 26.28
N LEU A 9 25.17 -18.17 26.25
CA LEU A 9 24.54 -19.01 25.24
C LEU A 9 23.00 -19.03 25.38
N PHE A 10 22.50 -19.05 26.62
CA PHE A 10 21.07 -18.94 26.90
C PHE A 10 20.48 -17.60 26.45
N LEU A 11 21.20 -16.50 26.70
CA LEU A 11 20.81 -15.16 26.23
C LEU A 11 20.74 -15.10 24.70
N LEU A 12 21.75 -15.63 24.00
CA LEU A 12 21.77 -15.68 22.53
C LEU A 12 20.62 -16.52 21.97
N PHE A 13 20.32 -17.66 22.59
CA PHE A 13 19.20 -18.51 22.18
C PHE A 13 17.84 -17.84 22.40
N SER A 14 17.65 -17.17 23.54
CA SER A 14 16.42 -16.41 23.82
C SER A 14 16.21 -15.24 22.86
N ALA A 15 17.29 -14.53 22.50
CA ALA A 15 17.22 -13.42 21.55
C ALA A 15 16.88 -13.90 20.13
N PHE A 16 17.42 -15.06 19.73
CA PHE A 16 17.11 -15.69 18.44
C PHE A 16 15.65 -16.15 18.35
N MET A 17 15.11 -16.73 19.42
CA MET A 17 13.69 -17.11 19.46
C MET A 17 12.74 -15.91 19.41
N SER A 18 13.08 -14.81 20.09
CA SER A 18 12.27 -13.58 20.03
C SER A 18 12.27 -12.94 18.64
N LEU A 19 13.40 -13.01 17.90
CA LEU A 19 13.45 -12.53 16.51
C LEU A 19 12.62 -13.42 15.57
N ALA A 20 12.59 -14.73 15.79
CA ALA A 20 11.80 -15.65 14.97
C ALA A 20 10.28 -15.48 15.19
N PHE A 21 9.86 -14.97 16.36
CA PHE A 21 8.45 -14.76 16.71
C PHE A 21 7.90 -13.37 16.30
N ALA A 22 8.72 -12.52 15.67
CA ALA A 22 8.28 -11.21 15.19
C ALA A 22 7.48 -11.32 13.89
N GLU A 23 6.43 -12.13 13.86
CA GLU A 23 5.37 -11.97 12.87
C GLU A 23 4.40 -10.90 13.36
N ALA A 24 4.11 -9.94 12.48
CA ALA A 24 3.11 -8.92 12.74
C ALA A 24 1.75 -9.60 13.02
N GLN A 25 1.29 -9.56 14.27
CA GLN A 25 -0.03 -10.06 14.64
C GLN A 25 -1.07 -9.25 13.88
N VAL A 26 -1.68 -9.87 12.86
CA VAL A 26 -2.80 -9.30 12.12
C VAL A 26 -3.97 -9.20 13.11
N ALA A 27 -4.43 -7.98 13.35
CA ALA A 27 -5.51 -7.72 14.30
C ALA A 27 -6.76 -8.55 13.95
N GLU A 28 -7.49 -9.02 14.96
CA GLU A 28 -8.64 -9.94 14.86
C GLU A 28 -9.69 -9.53 13.81
N ASN A 29 -9.86 -8.22 13.56
CA ASN A 29 -10.82 -7.65 12.61
C ASN A 29 -10.19 -7.19 11.28
N THR A 30 -9.04 -7.73 10.89
CA THR A 30 -8.36 -7.37 9.63
C THR A 30 -8.36 -8.54 8.67
N VAL A 31 -8.88 -8.33 7.45
CA VAL A 31 -8.77 -9.31 6.35
C VAL A 31 -7.85 -8.76 5.28
N LEU A 32 -6.75 -9.47 5.02
CA LEU A 32 -5.86 -9.16 3.90
C LEU A 32 -6.57 -9.48 2.58
N ARG A 33 -6.84 -8.47 1.75
CA ARG A 33 -7.54 -8.64 0.47
C ARG A 33 -6.65 -9.11 -0.70
N GLY A 34 -5.34 -9.21 -0.51
CA GLY A 34 -4.40 -9.72 -1.51
C GLY A 34 -3.14 -8.86 -1.67
N SER A 35 -2.42 -9.08 -2.78
CA SER A 35 -1.21 -8.35 -3.16
C SER A 35 -1.47 -7.39 -4.34
N TYR A 36 -0.48 -6.57 -4.68
CA TYR A 36 -0.49 -5.71 -5.87
C TYR A 36 -0.05 -6.43 -7.17
N SER A 37 0.17 -7.74 -7.12
CA SER A 37 0.75 -8.51 -8.22
C SER A 37 -0.08 -8.45 -9.51
N ASN A 38 -1.41 -8.38 -9.39
CA ASN A 38 -2.28 -8.24 -10.56
C ASN A 38 -2.07 -6.90 -11.27
N SER A 39 -2.00 -5.79 -10.52
CA SER A 39 -1.74 -4.47 -11.10
C SER A 39 -0.37 -4.43 -11.78
N GLN A 40 0.65 -4.99 -11.13
CA GLN A 40 1.99 -5.10 -11.73
C GLN A 40 1.95 -5.89 -13.03
N TYR A 41 1.32 -7.07 -13.03
CA TYR A 41 1.18 -7.89 -14.23
C TYR A 41 0.47 -7.13 -15.36
N VAL A 42 -0.62 -6.42 -15.07
CA VAL A 42 -1.35 -5.63 -16.08
C VAL A 42 -0.47 -4.51 -16.66
N PHE A 43 0.24 -3.77 -15.80
CA PHE A 43 1.11 -2.67 -16.25
C PHE A 43 2.21 -3.17 -17.19
N GLU A 44 2.85 -4.29 -16.84
CA GLU A 44 3.97 -4.85 -17.59
C GLU A 44 3.54 -5.59 -18.86
N SER A 45 2.41 -6.33 -18.81
CA SER A 45 1.96 -7.15 -19.93
C SER A 45 1.18 -6.37 -20.99
N THR A 46 0.34 -5.42 -20.58
CA THR A 46 -0.53 -4.67 -21.50
C THR A 46 0.04 -3.31 -21.88
N GLY A 47 1.01 -2.80 -21.12
CA GLY A 47 1.50 -1.43 -21.28
C GLY A 47 0.45 -0.37 -20.97
N LYS A 48 -0.63 -0.72 -20.26
CA LYS A 48 -1.68 0.21 -19.83
C LYS A 48 -1.95 0.05 -18.34
N GLY A 49 -2.23 1.15 -17.67
CA GLY A 49 -2.57 1.13 -16.25
C GLY A 49 -3.49 2.28 -15.88
N ARG A 50 -4.55 1.98 -15.12
CA ARG A 50 -5.35 3.02 -14.46
C ARG A 50 -5.05 3.03 -12.97
N VAL A 51 -4.89 4.22 -12.41
CA VAL A 51 -4.69 4.41 -10.97
C VAL A 51 -5.59 5.53 -10.48
N ALA A 52 -6.49 5.20 -9.55
CA ALA A 52 -7.41 6.15 -8.96
C ALA A 52 -6.99 6.58 -7.55
N PHE A 53 -7.12 7.87 -7.26
CA PHE A 53 -6.85 8.48 -5.97
C PHE A 53 -8.17 8.98 -5.37
N LEU A 54 -8.79 8.18 -4.50
CA LEU A 54 -10.05 8.50 -3.82
C LEU A 54 -9.77 8.94 -2.39
N GLY A 55 -10.16 10.16 -2.02
CA GLY A 55 -9.97 10.63 -0.64
C GLY A 55 -10.45 12.05 -0.37
N GLY A 56 -10.04 12.56 0.79
CA GLY A 56 -10.33 13.91 1.27
C GLY A 56 -9.39 15.00 0.73
N SER A 57 -9.27 16.10 1.47
CA SER A 57 -8.46 17.29 1.10
C SER A 57 -7.00 16.98 0.79
N ILE A 58 -6.39 16.07 1.56
CA ILE A 58 -4.99 15.65 1.35
C ILE A 58 -4.79 14.96 -0.02
N THR A 59 -5.82 14.27 -0.52
CA THR A 59 -5.80 13.62 -1.84
C THR A 59 -6.18 14.56 -2.98
N GLU A 60 -6.96 15.60 -2.67
CA GLU A 60 -7.30 16.64 -3.63
C GLU A 60 -6.09 17.52 -3.96
N MET A 61 -5.32 17.90 -2.93
CA MET A 61 -4.13 18.73 -3.02
C MET A 61 -3.02 18.09 -3.87
N ASP A 62 -2.20 18.94 -4.49
CA ASP A 62 -0.97 18.55 -5.19
C ASP A 62 0.20 18.31 -4.22
N GLY A 63 0.03 17.30 -3.38
CA GLY A 63 1.06 16.79 -2.48
C GLY A 63 1.57 15.43 -2.94
N TYR A 64 1.10 14.37 -2.28
CA TYR A 64 1.61 13.03 -2.53
C TYR A 64 1.19 12.46 -3.89
N ARG A 65 0.00 12.80 -4.40
CA ARG A 65 -0.55 12.24 -5.63
C ARG A 65 0.39 12.45 -6.84
N PRO A 66 0.83 13.69 -7.16
CA PRO A 66 1.81 13.90 -8.24
C PRO A 66 3.10 13.09 -8.08
N MET A 67 3.64 13.01 -6.86
CA MET A 67 4.86 12.24 -6.57
C MET A 67 4.68 10.74 -6.86
N ILE A 68 3.51 10.19 -6.56
CA ILE A 68 3.18 8.79 -6.88
C ILE A 68 2.99 8.60 -8.39
N CYS A 69 2.32 9.53 -9.08
CA CYS A 69 2.18 9.48 -10.53
C CYS A 69 3.55 9.44 -11.22
N GLU A 70 4.45 10.35 -10.84
CA GLU A 70 5.83 10.39 -11.36
C GLU A 70 6.60 9.12 -11.04
N TYR A 71 6.48 8.61 -9.81
CA TYR A 71 7.12 7.35 -9.41
C TYR A 71 6.65 6.18 -10.28
N LEU A 72 5.34 6.07 -10.54
CA LEU A 72 4.77 4.99 -11.34
C LEU A 72 5.22 5.08 -12.80
N GLN A 73 5.19 6.28 -13.38
CA GLN A 73 5.69 6.53 -14.73
C GLN A 73 7.18 6.18 -14.86
N LYS A 74 8.00 6.51 -13.84
CA LYS A 74 9.42 6.16 -13.82
C LYS A 74 9.65 4.65 -13.66
N LYS A 75 8.85 3.98 -12.82
CA LYS A 75 8.99 2.55 -12.53
C LYS A 75 8.53 1.68 -13.70
N PHE A 76 7.48 2.11 -14.39
CA PHE A 76 6.88 1.40 -15.53
C PHE A 76 6.88 2.31 -16.77
N PRO A 77 8.06 2.62 -17.35
CA PRO A 77 8.18 3.60 -18.43
C PRO A 77 7.53 3.17 -19.75
N LYS A 78 7.17 1.87 -19.87
CA LYS A 78 6.45 1.32 -21.03
C LYS A 78 4.94 1.30 -20.84
N THR A 79 4.44 1.80 -19.71
CA THR A 79 3.03 1.79 -19.36
C THR A 79 2.43 3.18 -19.54
N GLU A 80 1.40 3.28 -20.37
CA GLU A 80 0.56 4.46 -20.46
C GLU A 80 -0.41 4.48 -19.27
N PHE A 81 -0.27 5.50 -18.43
CA PHE A 81 -1.09 5.64 -17.22
C PHE A 81 -2.27 6.59 -17.41
N ASP A 82 -3.45 6.14 -17.00
CA ASP A 82 -4.65 6.96 -16.77
C ASP A 82 -4.82 7.21 -15.26
N PHE A 83 -4.54 8.44 -14.83
CA PHE A 83 -4.64 8.82 -13.42
C PHE A 83 -5.98 9.49 -13.12
N VAL A 84 -6.77 8.89 -12.23
CA VAL A 84 -8.08 9.42 -11.81
C VAL A 84 -7.94 10.16 -10.49
N ALA A 85 -7.99 11.49 -10.54
CA ALA A 85 -7.99 12.36 -9.36
C ALA A 85 -9.42 12.50 -8.78
N ALA A 86 -9.75 11.68 -7.78
CA ALA A 86 -11.06 11.66 -7.11
C ALA A 86 -11.00 12.17 -5.65
N GLY A 87 -10.09 13.11 -5.37
CA GLY A 87 -10.00 13.80 -4.08
C GLY A 87 -11.03 14.94 -3.96
N ILE A 88 -11.72 15.05 -2.83
CA ILE A 88 -12.64 16.16 -2.52
C ILE A 88 -12.43 16.60 -1.07
N SER A 89 -12.13 17.88 -0.84
CA SER A 89 -11.91 18.44 0.50
C SER A 89 -13.14 18.28 1.38
N SER A 90 -12.91 18.18 2.69
CA SER A 90 -13.97 17.98 3.70
C SER A 90 -14.75 16.66 3.54
N THR A 91 -14.23 15.68 2.78
CA THR A 91 -14.84 14.35 2.65
C THR A 91 -14.13 13.26 3.46
N CYS A 92 -14.92 12.30 3.94
CA CYS A 92 -14.48 11.10 4.67
C CYS A 92 -14.83 9.84 3.86
N SER A 93 -14.49 8.67 4.40
CA SER A 93 -14.82 7.37 3.79
C SER A 93 -16.33 7.19 3.54
N ASP A 94 -17.18 7.75 4.40
CA ASP A 94 -18.64 7.64 4.29
C ASP A 94 -19.13 8.26 2.98
N THR A 95 -18.75 9.50 2.68
CA THR A 95 -19.09 10.15 1.40
C THR A 95 -18.31 9.55 0.22
N GLY A 96 -17.10 9.04 0.47
CA GLY A 96 -16.32 8.26 -0.49
C GLY A 96 -17.04 7.02 -1.01
N ALA A 97 -17.75 6.29 -0.15
CA ALA A 97 -18.47 5.08 -0.51
C ALA A 97 -19.60 5.35 -1.53
N PHE A 98 -20.39 6.41 -1.32
CA PHE A 98 -21.50 6.76 -2.22
C PHE A 98 -21.05 7.25 -3.60
N ARG A 99 -19.81 7.75 -3.71
CA ARG A 99 -19.25 8.28 -4.96
C ARG A 99 -18.21 7.38 -5.61
N LEU A 100 -17.91 6.22 -5.02
CA LEU A 100 -16.92 5.29 -5.57
C LEU A 100 -17.31 4.86 -6.99
N GLU A 101 -18.58 4.51 -7.18
CA GLU A 101 -19.10 4.09 -8.47
C GLU A 101 -18.94 5.20 -9.51
N SER A 102 -19.51 6.38 -9.24
CA SER A 102 -19.53 7.47 -10.22
C SER A 102 -18.15 8.08 -10.47
N HIS A 103 -17.27 8.14 -9.47
CA HIS A 103 -15.98 8.85 -9.59
C HIS A 103 -14.81 7.93 -9.94
N VAL A 104 -14.92 6.63 -9.72
CA VAL A 104 -13.84 5.67 -9.99
C VAL A 104 -14.31 4.55 -10.93
N LEU A 105 -15.28 3.73 -10.50
CA LEU A 105 -15.61 2.48 -11.18
C LEU A 105 -16.33 2.69 -12.53
N SER A 106 -17.04 3.81 -12.70
CA SER A 106 -17.73 4.19 -13.95
C SER A 106 -16.77 4.35 -15.14
N ARG A 107 -15.49 4.62 -14.86
CA ARG A 107 -14.46 4.73 -15.89
C ARG A 107 -13.87 3.37 -16.26
N GLY A 108 -14.22 2.31 -15.53
CA GLY A 108 -13.61 0.99 -15.52
C GLY A 108 -12.72 0.80 -14.28
N PRO A 109 -12.51 -0.45 -13.83
CA PRO A 109 -11.59 -0.76 -12.73
C PRO A 109 -10.15 -0.33 -13.01
#